data_AF-A0A7R9R1W4-F1
#
_entry.id   AF-A0A7R9R1W4-F1
#
_cell.length_a   1.000
_cell.length_b   1.000
_cell.length_c   1.000
_cell.angle_alpha   90.00
_cell.angle_beta   90.00
_cell.angle_gamma   90.00
#
_symmetry.space_group_name_H-M   'P 1'
#
loop_
_entity.id
_entity.type
_entity.pdbx_description
1 polymer ?
#
loop_
_entity_poly.entity_id
_entity_poly.type
_entity_poly.pdbx_seq_one_letter_code
_entity_poly.pdbx_strand_id
1 'polypeptide(L)' 'MAKHHPDLIFCRKQSGVAIGRLCEKCDGKCVICDSYVRPSTLVRICDECNYGSYQGRCVICGGP' A
#
# COMPACT_ATOMS: atom_id res chain seq x y z
N MET A 1 -2.29 -5.51 -4.57
CA MET A 1 -0.91 -5.91 -4.84
C MET A 1 -0.66 -7.16 -4.07
N ALA A 2 -0.59 -8.26 -4.81
CA ALA A 2 -0.64 -9.56 -4.24
C ALA A 2 0.48 -10.38 -4.88
N LYS A 3 1.17 -11.18 -4.08
CA LYS A 3 2.09 -12.23 -4.51
C LYS A 3 1.45 -13.15 -5.57
N HIS A 4 0.12 -13.18 -5.61
CA HIS A 4 -0.72 -13.95 -6.53
C HIS A 4 -0.92 -13.30 -7.92
N HIS A 5 -0.60 -12.02 -8.08
CA HIS A 5 -0.77 -11.28 -9.35
C HIS A 5 0.60 -10.79 -9.86
N PRO A 6 1.31 -11.57 -10.68
CA PRO A 6 2.69 -11.29 -11.09
C PRO A 6 2.82 -10.07 -12.03
N ASP A 7 1.70 -9.60 -12.57
CA ASP A 7 1.55 -8.47 -13.48
C ASP A 7 1.53 -7.11 -12.76
N LEU A 8 1.26 -7.08 -11.46
CA LEU A 8 1.20 -5.83 -10.70
C LEU A 8 2.60 -5.31 -10.35
N ILE A 9 2.87 -4.05 -10.69
CA ILE A 9 4.14 -3.37 -10.44
C ILE A 9 4.08 -2.42 -9.24
N PHE A 10 5.14 -2.42 -8.43
CA PHE A 10 5.31 -1.45 -7.34
C PHE A 10 5.83 -0.12 -7.86
N CYS A 11 5.40 0.99 -7.23
CA CYS A 11 5.89 2.33 -7.54
C CYS A 11 7.42 2.46 -7.37
N ARG A 12 7.96 1.98 -6.24
CA ARG A 12 9.40 1.97 -5.90
C ARG A 12 10.13 3.34 -5.97
N LYS A 13 9.38 4.45 -5.94
CA LYS A 13 9.96 5.80 -5.74
C LYS A 13 10.43 5.98 -4.29
N GLN A 14 11.21 7.02 -4.03
CA GLN A 14 11.66 7.39 -2.69
C GLN A 14 10.45 7.54 -1.75
N SER A 15 10.49 6.87 -0.61
CA SER A 15 9.42 6.94 0.39
C SER A 15 9.39 8.33 1.03
N GLY A 16 8.22 8.96 1.04
CA GLY A 16 7.97 10.23 1.71
C GLY A 16 7.54 10.02 3.17
N VAL A 17 6.91 11.04 3.74
CA VAL A 17 6.43 11.01 5.13
C VAL A 17 5.02 10.43 5.26
N ALA A 18 4.27 10.30 4.17
CA ALA A 18 2.89 9.83 4.20
C ALA A 18 2.80 8.34 4.60
N ILE A 19 1.85 8.03 5.49
CA ILE A 19 1.56 6.65 5.90
C ILE A 19 0.58 6.04 4.90
N GLY A 20 0.93 4.87 4.37
CA GLY A 20 0.05 4.11 3.48
C GLY A 20 -1.19 3.57 4.21
N ARG A 21 -2.36 3.67 3.60
CA ARG A 21 -3.62 3.16 4.15
C ARG A 21 -4.10 1.91 3.41
N LEU A 22 -4.93 1.12 4.06
CA LEU A 22 -5.63 -0.01 3.47
C LEU A 22 -7.13 0.20 3.64
N CYS A 23 -7.88 -0.22 2.63
CA CYS A 23 -9.34 -0.26 2.72
C CYS A 23 -9.79 -1.48 3.52
N GLU A 24 -11.07 -1.51 3.91
CA GLU A 24 -11.65 -2.60 4.72
C GLU A 24 -11.44 -3.99 4.11
N LYS A 25 -11.47 -4.09 2.78
CA LYS A 25 -11.27 -5.38 2.06
C LYS A 25 -9.83 -5.88 2.11
N CYS A 26 -8.88 -5.00 2.36
CA CYS A 26 -7.45 -5.28 2.40
C CYS A 26 -6.88 -5.13 3.81
N ASP A 27 -7.72 -4.90 4.82
CA ASP A 27 -7.27 -4.56 6.16
C ASP A 27 -6.45 -5.70 6.78
N GLY A 28 -5.41 -5.32 7.52
CA GLY A 28 -4.45 -6.26 8.12
C GLY A 28 -3.54 -7.00 7.13
N LYS A 29 -3.71 -6.85 5.81
CA LYS A 29 -2.92 -7.54 4.80
C LYS A 29 -1.56 -6.86 4.58
N CYS A 30 -0.47 -7.61 4.71
CA CYS A 30 0.86 -7.09 4.40
C CYS A 30 1.01 -6.78 2.91
N VAL A 31 1.42 -5.55 2.58
CA VAL A 31 1.54 -5.04 1.20
C VAL A 31 2.61 -5.73 0.35
N ILE A 32 3.51 -6.51 0.97
CA ILE A 32 4.60 -7.23 0.28
C ILE A 32 4.29 -8.72 0.17
N CYS A 33 3.97 -9.38 1.28
CA CYS A 33 3.87 -10.84 1.34
C CYS A 33 2.43 -11.37 1.43
N ASP A 34 1.42 -10.50 1.43
CA ASP A 34 0.00 -10.84 1.60
C ASP A 34 -0.39 -11.53 2.91
N SER A 35 0.53 -11.61 3.88
CA SER A 35 0.26 -12.22 5.18
C SER A 35 -0.55 -11.29 6.09
N TYR A 36 -1.39 -11.88 6.95
CA TYR A 36 -2.20 -11.17 7.95
C TYR A 36 -1.58 -11.19 9.35
N VAL A 37 -0.38 -11.76 9.51
CA VAL A 37 0.23 -11.97 10.83
C VAL A 37 1.57 -11.24 10.94
N ARG A 38 1.91 -10.86 12.17
CA ARG A 38 3.20 -10.28 12.57
C ARG A 38 3.56 -8.98 11.83
N PRO A 39 2.73 -7.92 11.91
CA PRO A 39 3.11 -6.61 11.40
C PRO A 39 4.30 -6.06 12.19
N SER A 40 5.35 -5.61 11.48
CA SER A 40 6.60 -5.13 12.09
C SER A 40 6.85 -3.65 11.87
N THR A 41 6.52 -3.13 10.69
CA THR A 41 6.92 -1.79 10.23
C THR A 41 5.78 -1.09 9.52
N LEU A 42 5.55 0.18 9.84
CA LEU A 42 4.56 1.03 9.16
C LEU A 42 4.95 1.27 7.70
N VAL A 43 3.97 1.21 6.80
CA VAL A 43 4.17 1.45 5.37
C VAL A 43 4.26 2.96 5.10
N ARG A 44 5.30 3.39 4.39
CA ARG A 44 5.46 4.76 3.89
C ARG A 44 5.38 4.78 2.37
N ILE A 45 4.64 5.73 1.82
CA ILE A 45 4.42 5.89 0.37
C ILE A 45 5.19 7.11 -0.15
N CYS A 46 5.49 7.15 -1.45
CA CYS A 46 6.11 8.31 -2.06
C CYS A 46 5.12 9.49 -2.12
N ASP A 47 5.64 10.71 -2.25
CA ASP A 47 4.81 11.91 -2.19
C ASP A 47 3.82 12.01 -3.36
N GLU A 48 4.18 11.50 -4.54
CA GLU A 48 3.29 11.49 -5.71
C GLU A 48 2.08 10.56 -5.51
N CYS A 49 2.27 9.40 -4.87
CA CYS A 49 1.18 8.49 -4.53
C CYS A 49 0.24 9.04 -3.45
N ASN A 50 0.61 10.12 -2.76
CA ASN A 50 -0.19 10.79 -1.75
C ASN A 50 -0.59 12.22 -2.17
N TYR A 51 -0.61 12.52 -3.46
CA TYR A 51 -0.95 13.84 -3.96
C TYR A 51 -2.41 13.94 -4.44
N GLY A 52 -3.11 14.99 -4.02
CA GLY A 52 -4.48 15.30 -4.48
C GLY A 52 -5.47 14.17 -4.25
N SER A 53 -6.17 13.75 -5.31
CA SER A 53 -7.21 12.71 -5.25
C SER A 53 -6.69 11.29 -4.99
N TYR A 54 -5.36 11.09 -4.96
CA TYR A 54 -4.73 9.83 -4.55
C TYR A 54 -4.54 9.72 -3.04
N GLN A 55 -4.78 10.79 -2.29
CA GLN A 55 -4.71 10.78 -0.83
C GLN A 55 -5.67 9.76 -0.23
N GLY A 56 -5.17 9.06 0.79
CA GLY A 56 -5.97 8.12 1.58
C GLY A 56 -6.34 6.83 0.87
N ARG A 57 -5.93 6.61 -0.38
CA ARG A 57 -6.25 5.38 -1.12
C ARG A 57 -5.52 4.16 -0.57
N CYS A 58 -6.16 3.01 -0.74
CA CYS A 58 -5.61 1.71 -0.40
C CYS A 58 -4.35 1.41 -1.23
N VAL A 59 -3.24 1.10 -0.54
CA VAL A 59 -1.96 0.77 -1.18
C VAL A 59 -2.03 -0.50 -2.04
N ILE A 60 -2.97 -1.41 -1.75
CA ILE A 60 -3.08 -2.70 -2.43
C ILE A 60 -3.98 -2.61 -3.67
N CYS A 61 -5.13 -1.95 -3.60
CA CYS A 61 -6.13 -1.96 -4.68
C CYS A 61 -6.49 -0.58 -5.24
N GLY A 62 -6.01 0.51 -4.62
CA GLY A 62 -6.35 1.88 -5.04
C GLY A 62 -7.77 2.33 -4.71
N GLY A 63 -8.56 1.50 -4.01
CA GLY A 63 -9.88 1.89 -3.49
C GLY A 63 -9.81 2.92 -2.35
N PRO A 64 -10.97 3.49 -1.96
CA PRO A 64 -11.07 4.36 -0.78
C PRO A 64 -10.76 3.61 0.52
#